data_AF-A9U6F8-F1
#
_entry.id   AF-A9U6F8-F1
#
_cell.length_a   1.000
_cell.length_b   1.000
_cell.length_c   1.000
_cell.angle_alpha   90.00
_cell.angle_beta   90.00
_cell.angle_gamma   90.00
#
_symmetry.space_group_name_H-M   'P 1'
#
loop_
_entity.id
_entity.type
_entity.pdbx_description
1 polymer ?
#
loop_
_entity_poly.entity_id
_entity_poly.type
_entity_poly.pdbx_seq_one_letter_code
_entity_poly.pdbx_strand_id
1 'polypeptide(L)'
;MDPSIASLFQAFSLSMQQQQSNDRKEALATKALQAVVNKIDQFDGRNISRYLRCYVREMELNRVFEKKMVALFRLATIPEIRDHITSITDRYGNSWEDFSHALKDEYFLEDADHVTKKLFQGWIERPNKNLQATELLREFERQYSQLSK
;
A
#
# COMPACT_ATOMS: atom_id res chain seq x y z
N MET A 1 42.92 -27.07 -20.62
CA MET A 1 41.96 -27.04 -19.50
C MET A 1 40.97 -28.16 -19.73
N ASP A 2 40.72 -28.99 -18.73
CA ASP A 2 39.67 -30.02 -18.80
C ASP A 2 38.29 -29.33 -18.96
N PRO A 3 37.48 -29.69 -19.97
CA PRO A 3 36.14 -29.14 -20.16
C PRO A 3 35.24 -29.22 -18.90
N SER A 4 35.44 -30.24 -18.05
CA SER A 4 34.68 -30.41 -16.80
C SER A 4 35.01 -29.35 -15.74
N ILE A 5 36.28 -28.95 -15.63
CA ILE A 5 36.73 -27.93 -14.67
C ILE A 5 36.23 -26.54 -15.11
N ALA A 6 36.27 -26.24 -16.40
CA ALA A 6 35.75 -24.97 -16.93
C ALA A 6 34.24 -24.81 -16.66
N SER A 7 33.47 -25.90 -16.82
CA SER A 7 32.04 -25.94 -16.52
C SER A 7 31.74 -25.70 -15.03
N LEU A 8 32.51 -26.31 -14.12
CA LEU A 8 32.37 -26.09 -12.67
C LEU A 8 32.67 -24.64 -12.27
N PHE A 9 33.75 -24.04 -12.79
CA PHE A 9 34.07 -22.63 -12.53
C PHE A 9 32.98 -21.70 -13.04
N GLN A 10 32.39 -21.98 -14.20
CA GLN A 10 31.30 -21.19 -14.77
C GLN A 10 30.03 -21.28 -13.93
N ALA A 11 29.62 -22.49 -13.51
CA ALA A 11 28.47 -22.70 -12.65
C ALA A 11 28.64 -22.03 -11.27
N PHE A 12 29.84 -22.14 -10.68
CA PHE A 12 30.15 -21.49 -9.41
C PHE A 12 30.11 -19.96 -9.53
N SER A 13 30.68 -19.40 -10.60
CA SER A 13 30.65 -17.95 -10.85
C SER A 13 29.21 -17.42 -11.02
N LEU A 14 28.37 -18.17 -11.75
CA LEU A 14 26.95 -17.83 -11.92
C LEU A 14 26.19 -17.83 -10.58
N SER A 15 26.43 -18.85 -9.74
CA SER A 15 25.83 -18.94 -8.41
C SER A 15 26.22 -17.75 -7.52
N MET A 16 27.51 -17.37 -7.52
CA MET A 16 28.01 -16.21 -6.76
C MET A 16 27.36 -14.90 -7.22
N GLN A 17 27.21 -14.70 -8.54
CA GLN A 17 26.54 -13.52 -9.09
C GLN A 17 25.05 -13.48 -8.72
N GLN A 18 24.38 -14.64 -8.74
CA GLN A 18 22.98 -14.75 -8.32
C GLN A 18 22.82 -14.44 -6.83
N GLN A 19 23.72 -14.95 -5.98
CA GLN A 19 23.70 -14.66 -4.54
C GLN A 19 23.86 -13.17 -4.26
N GLN A 20 24.87 -12.52 -4.83
CA GLN A 20 25.07 -11.07 -4.65
C GLN A 20 23.87 -10.24 -5.16
N SER A 21 23.26 -10.65 -6.27
CA SER A 21 22.05 -10.02 -6.80
C SER A 21 20.88 -10.17 -5.82
N ASN A 22 20.71 -11.34 -5.22
CA ASN A 22 19.67 -11.59 -4.23
C ASN A 22 19.91 -10.79 -2.95
N ASP A 23 21.13 -10.80 -2.40
CA ASP A 23 21.49 -10.02 -1.21
C ASP A 23 21.20 -8.53 -1.41
N ARG A 24 21.53 -8.00 -2.60
CA ARG A 24 21.21 -6.61 -2.97
C ARG A 24 19.71 -6.35 -3.02
N LYS A 25 18.91 -7.27 -3.59
CA LYS A 25 17.45 -7.16 -3.63
C LYS A 25 16.85 -7.18 -2.22
N GLU A 26 17.39 -7.99 -1.32
CA GLU A 26 16.95 -8.04 0.07
C GLU A 26 17.27 -6.76 0.83
N ALA A 27 18.49 -6.22 0.67
CA ALA A 27 18.85 -4.95 1.29
C ALA A 27 17.93 -3.79 0.83
N LEU A 28 17.55 -3.77 -0.45
CA LEU A 28 16.60 -2.79 -0.99
C LEU A 28 15.19 -2.97 -0.42
N ALA A 29 14.72 -4.21 -0.26
CA ALA A 29 13.44 -4.54 0.36
C ALA A 29 13.39 -4.06 1.83
N THR A 30 14.42 -4.33 2.62
CA THR A 30 14.53 -3.86 4.00
C THR A 30 14.53 -2.34 4.08
N LYS A 31 15.28 -1.68 3.19
CA LYS A 31 15.31 -0.21 3.11
C LYS A 31 13.93 0.37 2.78
N ALA A 32 13.20 -0.24 1.85
CA ALA A 32 11.85 0.18 1.48
C ALA A 32 10.89 0.07 2.66
N LEU A 33 10.88 -1.08 3.33
CA LEU A 33 10.04 -1.32 4.50
C LEU A 33 10.34 -0.32 5.62
N GLN A 34 11.62 -0.09 5.91
CA GLN A 34 12.01 0.89 6.91
C GLN A 34 11.57 2.32 6.54
N ALA A 35 11.68 2.69 5.26
CA ALA A 35 11.25 4.01 4.79
C ALA A 35 9.74 4.20 4.92
N VAL A 36 8.93 3.18 4.65
CA VAL A 36 7.48 3.19 4.88
C VAL A 36 7.21 3.45 6.37
N VAL A 37 7.70 2.57 7.25
CA VAL A 37 7.42 2.66 8.69
C VAL A 37 7.90 3.99 9.27
N ASN A 38 9.04 4.52 8.82
CA ASN A 38 9.52 5.82 9.30
C ASN A 38 8.69 7.02 8.82
N LYS A 39 8.02 6.91 7.67
CA LYS A 39 7.29 8.03 7.04
C LYS A 39 5.82 8.06 7.42
N ILE A 40 5.19 6.90 7.56
CA ILE A 40 3.74 6.75 7.70
C ILE A 40 3.34 5.76 8.79
N ASP A 41 4.29 5.34 9.63
CA ASP A 41 4.12 4.32 10.67
C ASP A 41 3.70 2.94 10.11
N GLN A 42 3.40 1.99 11.00
CA GLN A 42 2.81 0.71 10.61
C GLN A 42 1.34 0.89 10.26
N PHE A 43 0.85 0.11 9.30
CA PHE A 43 -0.57 0.07 8.96
C PHE A 43 -1.39 -0.46 10.13
N ASP A 44 -2.37 0.34 10.54
CA ASP A 44 -3.26 0.08 11.67
C ASP A 44 -4.71 -0.21 11.25
N GLY A 45 -4.95 -0.33 9.93
CA GLY A 45 -6.28 -0.56 9.38
C GLY A 45 -6.98 0.72 8.91
N ARG A 46 -6.41 1.91 9.11
CA ARG A 46 -7.04 3.19 8.73
C ARG A 46 -6.40 3.80 7.50
N ASN A 47 -7.18 4.60 6.77
CA ASN A 47 -6.68 5.40 5.63
C ASN A 47 -5.98 4.55 4.56
N ILE A 48 -6.56 3.39 4.22
CA ILE A 48 -5.93 2.41 3.31
C ILE A 48 -5.50 3.02 1.97
N SER A 49 -6.29 3.93 1.38
CA SER A 49 -5.90 4.56 0.11
C SER A 49 -4.63 5.38 0.26
N ARG A 50 -4.52 6.18 1.32
CA ARG A 50 -3.29 6.95 1.60
C ARG A 50 -2.12 6.03 1.88
N TYR A 51 -2.33 5.00 2.69
CA TYR A 51 -1.27 4.06 3.06
C TYR A 51 -0.71 3.34 1.83
N LEU A 52 -1.59 2.79 0.97
CA LEU A 52 -1.17 2.11 -0.26
C LEU A 52 -0.43 3.04 -1.23
N ARG A 53 -0.87 4.30 -1.39
CA ARG A 53 -0.16 5.30 -2.22
C ARG A 53 1.28 5.50 -1.74
N CYS A 54 1.47 5.69 -0.44
CA CYS A 54 2.81 5.88 0.13
C CYS A 54 3.64 4.60 0.07
N TYR A 55 3.03 3.44 0.34
CA TYR A 55 3.68 2.14 0.29
C TYR A 55 4.25 1.83 -1.10
N VAL A 56 3.41 1.91 -2.15
CA VAL A 56 3.82 1.65 -3.55
C VAL A 56 4.98 2.56 -3.94
N ARG A 57 4.87 3.85 -3.62
CA ARG A 57 5.93 4.83 -3.93
C ARG A 57 7.27 4.43 -3.32
N GLU A 58 7.32 4.03 -2.05
CA GLU A 58 8.57 3.60 -1.42
C GLU A 58 9.11 2.29 -2.02
N MET A 59 8.23 1.36 -2.37
CA MET A 59 8.62 0.09 -2.99
C MET A 59 9.21 0.31 -4.39
N GLU A 60 8.59 1.16 -5.21
CA GLU A 60 9.09 1.54 -6.54
C GLU A 60 10.44 2.26 -6.47
N LEU A 61 10.58 3.22 -5.54
CA LEU A 61 11.83 3.95 -5.32
C LEU A 61 13.00 3.02 -4.96
N ASN A 62 12.72 1.94 -4.25
CA ASN A 62 13.71 0.94 -3.87
C ASN A 62 13.73 -0.29 -4.82
N ARG A 63 13.02 -0.23 -5.95
CA ARG A 63 13.00 -1.29 -6.99
C ARG A 63 12.57 -2.66 -6.43
N VAL A 64 11.60 -2.67 -5.53
CA VAL A 64 11.01 -3.89 -4.98
C VAL A 64 9.98 -4.43 -5.98
N PHE A 65 10.09 -5.70 -6.34
CA PHE A 65 9.14 -6.37 -7.24
C PHE A 65 7.84 -6.76 -6.53
N GLU A 66 6.73 -6.82 -7.27
CA GLU A 66 5.37 -7.06 -6.75
C GLU A 66 5.26 -8.21 -5.74
N LYS A 67 5.85 -9.38 -6.06
CA LYS A 67 5.83 -10.53 -5.15
C LYS A 67 6.43 -10.21 -3.77
N LYS A 68 7.51 -9.41 -3.74
CA LYS A 68 8.11 -8.94 -2.50
C LYS A 68 7.28 -7.83 -1.87
N MET A 69 6.62 -6.97 -2.65
CA MET A 69 5.70 -5.95 -2.12
C MET A 69 4.56 -6.58 -1.31
N VAL A 70 3.94 -7.65 -1.79
CA VAL A 70 2.89 -8.35 -1.04
C VAL A 70 3.45 -8.96 0.26
N ALA A 71 4.60 -9.62 0.18
CA ALA A 71 5.23 -10.24 1.34
C ALA A 71 5.65 -9.22 2.42
N LEU A 72 6.20 -8.07 2.01
CA LEU A 72 6.62 -7.00 2.92
C LEU A 72 5.43 -6.27 3.57
N PHE A 73 4.27 -6.23 2.93
CA PHE A 73 3.13 -5.49 3.46
C PHE A 73 2.70 -6.04 4.83
N ARG A 74 2.70 -7.37 5.00
CA ARG A 74 2.45 -8.06 6.28
C ARG A 74 3.42 -7.65 7.40
N LEU A 75 4.65 -7.25 7.05
CA LEU A 75 5.64 -6.77 8.02
C LEU A 75 5.46 -5.28 8.35
N ALA A 76 4.77 -4.55 7.48
CA ALA A 76 4.44 -3.15 7.65
C ALA A 76 3.11 -2.94 8.41
N THR A 77 2.51 -3.98 9.00
CA THR A 77 1.21 -3.91 9.68
C THR A 77 1.34 -4.23 11.17
N ILE A 78 0.52 -3.58 11.99
CA ILE A 78 0.48 -3.86 13.44
C ILE A 78 0.04 -5.31 13.73
N PRO A 79 0.47 -5.91 14.85
CA PRO A 79 0.15 -7.30 15.18
C PRO A 79 -1.34 -7.63 15.19
N GLU A 80 -2.19 -6.69 15.59
CA GLU A 80 -3.63 -6.85 15.81
C GLU A 80 -4.40 -7.21 14.54
N ILE A 81 -3.94 -6.73 13.37
CA ILE A 81 -4.58 -6.99 12.07
C ILE A 81 -3.76 -7.93 11.19
N ARG A 82 -2.56 -8.32 11.61
CA ARG A 82 -1.61 -9.08 10.78
C ARG A 82 -2.16 -10.44 10.32
N ASP A 83 -2.93 -11.12 11.16
CA ASP A 83 -3.56 -12.40 10.80
C ASP A 83 -4.63 -12.20 9.72
N HIS A 84 -5.35 -11.08 9.77
CA HIS A 84 -6.33 -10.72 8.76
C HIS A 84 -5.65 -10.41 7.41
N ILE A 85 -4.59 -9.60 7.42
CA ILE A 85 -3.77 -9.32 6.24
C ILE A 85 -3.19 -10.61 5.66
N THR A 86 -2.74 -11.53 6.51
CA THR A 86 -2.24 -12.85 6.09
C THR A 86 -3.32 -13.63 5.34
N SER A 87 -4.54 -13.66 5.86
CA SER A 87 -5.70 -14.29 5.22
C SER A 87 -6.01 -13.68 3.85
N ILE A 88 -5.96 -12.35 3.72
CA ILE A 88 -6.16 -11.66 2.43
C ILE A 88 -5.07 -12.08 1.44
N THR A 89 -3.80 -12.04 1.82
CA THR A 89 -2.71 -12.47 0.93
C THR A 89 -2.86 -13.94 0.51
N ASP A 90 -3.29 -14.83 1.40
CA ASP A 90 -3.45 -16.26 1.07
C ASP A 90 -4.62 -16.50 0.10
N ARG A 91 -5.67 -15.65 0.15
CA ARG A 91 -6.80 -15.69 -0.80
C ARG A 91 -6.46 -15.15 -2.19
N TYR A 92 -5.74 -14.03 -2.26
CA TYR A 92 -5.53 -13.28 -3.51
C TYR A 92 -4.13 -13.45 -4.13
N GLY A 93 -3.25 -14.25 -3.50
CA GLY A 93 -1.96 -14.65 -4.08
C GLY A 93 -0.88 -13.57 -4.04
N ASN A 94 0.09 -13.66 -4.97
CA ASN A 94 1.28 -12.79 -5.02
C ASN A 94 1.14 -11.58 -5.98
N SER A 95 -0.05 -11.38 -6.57
CA SER A 95 -0.36 -10.25 -7.46
C SER A 95 -0.56 -9.01 -6.59
N TRP A 96 0.21 -7.95 -6.84
CA TRP A 96 0.05 -6.70 -6.09
C TRP A 96 -1.31 -6.05 -6.37
N GLU A 97 -1.77 -6.10 -7.62
CA GLU A 97 -3.02 -5.50 -8.04
C GLU A 97 -4.22 -6.10 -7.30
N ASP A 98 -4.37 -7.42 -7.32
CA ASP A 98 -5.46 -8.14 -6.67
C ASP A 98 -5.42 -7.95 -5.15
N PHE A 99 -4.23 -8.06 -4.56
CA PHE A 99 -4.02 -7.83 -3.13
C PHE A 99 -4.40 -6.40 -2.73
N SER A 100 -4.01 -5.39 -3.51
CA SER A 100 -4.31 -3.99 -3.22
C SER A 100 -5.79 -3.66 -3.36
N HIS A 101 -6.51 -4.30 -4.29
CA HIS A 101 -7.96 -4.18 -4.41
C HIS A 101 -8.67 -4.80 -3.21
N ALA A 102 -8.28 -6.02 -2.82
CA ALA A 102 -8.86 -6.68 -1.66
C ALA A 102 -8.65 -5.87 -0.36
N LEU A 103 -7.47 -5.28 -0.17
CA LEU A 103 -7.21 -4.39 0.96
C LEU A 103 -8.10 -3.15 0.93
N LYS A 104 -8.28 -2.54 -0.25
CA LYS A 104 -9.18 -1.39 -0.39
C LYS A 104 -10.59 -1.79 -0.03
N ASP A 105 -11.11 -2.90 -0.53
CA ASP A 105 -12.49 -3.35 -0.26
C ASP A 105 -12.73 -3.63 1.23
N GLU A 106 -11.77 -4.28 1.91
CA GLU A 106 -11.86 -4.65 3.33
C GLU A 106 -11.72 -3.45 4.28
N TYR A 107 -10.82 -2.50 3.97
CA TYR A 107 -10.50 -1.36 4.86
C TYR A 107 -11.02 -0.01 4.32
N PHE A 108 -11.96 -0.03 3.36
CA PHE A 108 -12.44 1.19 2.70
C PHE A 108 -13.20 2.11 3.66
N LEU A 109 -13.93 1.54 4.61
CA LEU A 109 -14.84 2.29 5.50
C LEU A 109 -14.06 3.15 6.50
N GLU A 110 -12.84 2.73 6.83
CA GLU A 110 -11.89 3.39 7.70
C GLU A 110 -11.01 4.42 6.97
N ASP A 111 -11.31 4.67 5.68
CA ASP A 111 -10.60 5.66 4.88
C ASP A 111 -11.20 7.06 5.08
N ALA A 112 -10.39 8.02 5.53
CA ALA A 112 -10.82 9.41 5.71
C ALA A 112 -11.35 10.04 4.42
N ASP A 113 -10.79 9.64 3.27
CA ASP A 113 -11.25 10.07 1.94
C ASP A 113 -12.70 9.58 1.70
N HIS A 114 -13.05 8.35 2.14
CA HIS A 114 -14.41 7.83 2.04
C HIS A 114 -15.36 8.51 3.04
N VAL A 115 -14.98 8.66 4.30
CA VAL A 115 -15.82 9.33 5.31
C VAL A 115 -16.24 10.72 4.81
N THR A 116 -15.29 11.47 4.25
CA THR A 116 -15.55 12.78 3.65
C THR A 116 -16.49 12.69 2.45
N LYS A 117 -16.24 11.76 1.52
CA LYS A 117 -17.09 11.58 0.33
C LYS A 117 -18.51 11.13 0.68
N LYS A 118 -18.68 10.26 1.67
CA LYS A 118 -19.99 9.76 2.13
C LYS A 118 -20.79 10.84 2.84
N LEU A 119 -20.13 11.63 3.69
CA LEU A 119 -20.76 12.80 4.32
C LEU A 119 -21.23 13.81 3.27
N PHE A 120 -20.40 14.07 2.25
CA PHE A 120 -20.75 14.97 1.16
C PHE A 120 -21.90 14.43 0.30
N GLN A 121 -21.86 13.16 -0.08
CA GLN A 121 -22.93 12.52 -0.85
C GLN A 121 -24.25 12.51 -0.08
N GLY A 122 -24.22 12.12 1.19
CA GLY A 122 -25.40 12.19 2.07
C GLY A 122 -25.92 13.62 2.29
N TRP A 123 -25.07 14.65 2.13
CA TRP A 123 -25.51 16.04 2.15
C TRP A 123 -26.19 16.46 0.84
N ILE A 124 -25.66 16.07 -0.33
CA ILE A 124 -26.30 16.33 -1.64
C ILE A 124 -27.65 15.63 -1.76
N GLU A 125 -27.77 14.40 -1.26
CA GLU A 125 -28.98 13.59 -1.33
C GLU A 125 -30.09 14.09 -0.37
N ARG A 126 -29.76 14.98 0.59
CA ARG A 126 -30.79 15.65 1.41
C ARG A 126 -31.68 16.52 0.52
N PRO A 127 -33.01 16.47 0.69
CA PRO A 127 -33.92 17.26 -0.12
C PRO A 127 -33.77 18.73 0.25
N ASN A 128 -32.93 19.44 -0.49
CA ASN A 128 -32.68 20.87 -0.33
C ASN A 128 -33.02 21.61 -1.63
N LYS A 129 -34.29 21.52 -2.03
CA LYS A 129 -34.76 21.95 -3.36
C LYS A 129 -34.97 23.46 -3.49
N ASN A 130 -34.77 24.25 -2.43
CA ASN A 130 -35.19 25.65 -2.36
C ASN A 130 -34.07 26.66 -2.05
N LEU A 131 -32.81 26.23 -1.89
CA LEU A 131 -31.71 27.17 -1.67
C LEU A 131 -31.22 27.74 -2.99
N GLN A 132 -30.97 29.06 -3.03
CA GLN A 132 -30.25 29.65 -4.13
C GLN A 132 -28.81 29.11 -4.19
N ALA A 133 -28.21 29.07 -5.38
CA ALA A 133 -26.84 28.56 -5.58
C ALA A 133 -25.81 29.20 -4.63
N THR A 134 -26.02 30.47 -4.26
CA THR A 134 -25.21 31.23 -3.31
C THR A 134 -25.32 30.73 -1.86
N GLU A 135 -26.50 30.31 -1.41
CA GLU A 135 -26.69 29.73 -0.08
C GLU A 135 -26.15 28.30 -0.01
N LEU A 136 -26.24 27.57 -1.12
CA LEU A 136 -25.69 26.23 -1.27
C LEU A 136 -24.15 26.24 -1.20
N LEU A 137 -23.53 27.24 -1.85
CA LEU A 137 -22.09 27.53 -1.76
C LEU A 137 -21.67 27.90 -0.33
N ARG A 138 -22.41 28.79 0.34
CA ARG A 138 -22.09 29.22 1.71
C ARG A 138 -22.18 28.07 2.72
N GLU A 139 -23.19 27.21 2.58
CA GLU A 139 -23.33 26.04 3.45
C GLU A 139 -22.24 25.01 3.18
N PHE A 140 -21.87 24.80 1.90
CA PHE A 140 -20.72 23.95 1.55
C PHE A 140 -19.42 24.46 2.18
N GLU A 141 -19.08 25.75 2.04
CA GLU A 141 -17.88 26.36 2.63
C GLU A 141 -17.86 26.23 4.16
N ARG A 142 -19.01 26.41 4.81
CA ARG A 142 -19.16 26.24 6.26
C ARG A 142 -18.89 24.80 6.70
N GLN A 143 -19.48 23.82 6.02
CA GLN A 143 -19.29 22.39 6.34
C GLN A 143 -17.85 21.95 6.04
N TYR A 144 -17.28 22.35 4.90
CA TYR A 144 -15.90 22.04 4.53
C TYR A 144 -14.89 22.62 5.52
N SER A 145 -15.12 23.84 6.00
CA SER A 145 -14.29 24.47 7.04
C SER A 145 -14.32 23.72 8.39
N GLN A 146 -15.37 22.95 8.67
CA GLN A 146 -15.46 22.12 9.88
C GLN A 146 -14.71 20.79 9.74
N LEU A 147 -14.56 20.29 8.51
CA LEU A 147 -13.85 19.04 8.21
C LEU A 147 -12.34 19.24 8.05
N SER A 148 -11.88 20.47 7.82
CA SER A 148 -10.47 20.84 7.61
C SER A 148 -9.70 21.16 8.92
N LYS A 149 -10.13 20.62 10.07
CA LYS A 149 -9.46 20.80 11.37
C LYS A 149 -8.66 19.58 11.79
#